data_AF-A0A3S1MBV9-F1
#
_entry.id   AF-A0A3S1MBV9-F1
#
_cell.length_a   1.000
_cell.length_b   1.000
_cell.length_c   1.000
_cell.angle_alpha   90.00
_cell.angle_beta   90.00
_cell.angle_gamma   90.00
#
_symmetry.space_group_name_H-M   'P 1'
#
loop_
_entity.id
_entity.type
_entity.pdbx_description
1 polymer ?
#
loop_
_entity_poly.entity_id
_entity_poly.type
_entity_poly.pdbx_seq_one_letter_code
_entity_poly.pdbx_strand_id
1 'polypeptide(L)'
;MSKAADGLSFVEFQSPTLVATAPEGSEWIHEIKYDGYRTELIIERSKARAFTRRGYDWSHRYRRIVEAAAGLPVKTAIIDGEAVVLGDTGLPDYQALERELGNPDSARLIFYAFDLLHLNGRDLRQQPLVKRKAALERLLENTAPTLNYAEHLEVSGKDVFQHACRMGLEGIVSKRVDATYGSGVQTSWL
;
A
#
# COMPACT_ATOMS: atom_id res chain seq x y z
N MET A 1 20.79 -20.90 -25.46
CA MET A 1 20.76 -19.43 -25.27
C MET A 1 19.70 -19.13 -24.21
N SER A 2 20.11 -18.87 -22.98
CA SER A 2 19.20 -18.60 -21.86
C SER A 2 18.61 -17.21 -22.04
N LYS A 3 17.31 -17.10 -22.24
CA LYS A 3 16.58 -15.83 -22.11
C LYS A 3 16.84 -15.32 -20.68
N ALA A 4 17.37 -14.11 -20.52
CA ALA A 4 17.35 -13.47 -19.21
C ALA A 4 15.89 -13.43 -18.76
N ALA A 5 15.59 -13.95 -17.58
CA ALA A 5 14.29 -13.73 -16.98
C ALA A 5 14.21 -12.23 -16.68
N ASP A 6 13.39 -11.50 -17.42
CA ASP A 6 13.05 -10.10 -17.11
C ASP A 6 12.61 -10.05 -15.65
N GLY A 7 13.30 -9.23 -14.85
CA GLY A 7 12.94 -9.02 -13.44
C GLY A 7 11.63 -8.27 -13.31
N LEU A 8 11.06 -8.27 -12.11
CA LEU A 8 9.91 -7.45 -11.78
C LEU A 8 10.25 -5.96 -11.96
N SER A 9 9.33 -5.23 -12.57
CA SER A 9 9.42 -3.80 -12.81
C SER A 9 8.28 -3.07 -12.12
N PHE A 10 8.47 -1.77 -11.94
CA PHE A 10 7.43 -0.87 -11.42
C PHE A 10 6.11 -1.01 -12.19
N VAL A 11 4.99 -1.05 -11.47
CA VAL A 11 3.65 -0.99 -12.04
C VAL A 11 3.08 0.40 -11.77
N GLU A 12 2.58 1.07 -12.81
CA GLU A 12 1.89 2.35 -12.60
C GLU A 12 0.71 2.16 -11.64
N PHE A 13 0.62 3.03 -10.65
CA PHE A 13 -0.39 2.93 -9.61
C PHE A 13 -1.82 3.08 -10.15
N GLN A 14 -2.71 2.30 -9.55
CA GLN A 14 -4.13 2.59 -9.59
C GLN A 14 -4.44 3.82 -8.73
N SER A 15 -5.14 4.79 -9.30
CA SER A 15 -5.52 6.04 -8.65
C SER A 15 -7.04 6.11 -8.45
N PRO A 16 -7.53 6.55 -7.27
CA PRO A 16 -8.96 6.65 -7.02
C PRO A 16 -9.59 7.83 -7.78
N THR A 17 -10.90 7.73 -8.03
CA THR A 17 -11.72 8.83 -8.53
C THR A 17 -12.39 9.55 -7.38
N LEU A 18 -12.06 10.83 -7.16
CA LEU A 18 -12.66 11.63 -6.09
C LEU A 18 -14.18 11.76 -6.25
N VAL A 19 -14.92 11.44 -5.19
CA VAL A 19 -16.37 11.59 -5.10
C VAL A 19 -16.76 12.36 -3.84
N ALA A 20 -17.94 13.01 -3.87
CA ALA A 20 -18.44 13.80 -2.74
C ALA A 20 -19.02 12.95 -1.60
N THR A 21 -19.48 11.73 -1.92
CA THR A 21 -20.15 10.84 -0.98
C THR A 21 -19.56 9.45 -1.10
N ALA A 22 -19.21 8.84 0.03
CA ALA A 22 -18.79 7.44 0.07
C ALA A 22 -19.89 6.54 -0.51
N PRO A 23 -19.55 5.57 -1.37
CA PRO A 23 -20.53 4.64 -1.88
C PRO A 23 -21.07 3.74 -0.76
N GLU A 24 -22.27 3.22 -0.95
CA GLU A 24 -22.91 2.25 -0.08
C GLU A 24 -23.02 0.90 -0.79
N GLY A 25 -23.26 -0.17 -0.02
CA GLY A 25 -23.45 -1.53 -0.54
C GLY A 25 -22.31 -2.47 -0.17
N SER A 26 -22.62 -3.77 -0.10
CA SER A 26 -21.68 -4.82 0.29
C SER A 26 -20.60 -5.09 -0.75
N GLU A 27 -20.70 -4.48 -1.93
CA GLU A 27 -19.69 -4.59 -2.96
C GLU A 27 -18.52 -3.60 -2.77
N TRP A 28 -18.53 -2.81 -1.69
CA TRP A 28 -17.45 -1.89 -1.32
C TRP A 28 -16.84 -2.26 0.03
N ILE A 29 -15.53 -2.04 0.12
CA ILE A 29 -14.79 -1.97 1.38
C ILE A 29 -14.21 -0.58 1.54
N HIS A 30 -14.06 -0.14 2.79
CA HIS A 30 -13.59 1.21 3.10
C HIS A 30 -12.29 1.15 3.89
N GLU A 31 -11.27 1.86 3.42
CA GLU A 31 -9.97 1.98 4.07
C GLU A 31 -9.74 3.42 4.52
N ILE A 32 -9.03 3.62 5.62
CA ILE A 32 -8.54 4.95 5.99
C ILE A 32 -7.56 5.44 4.92
N LYS A 33 -7.71 6.70 4.50
CA LYS A 33 -6.73 7.36 3.65
C LYS A 33 -5.54 7.79 4.50
N TYR A 34 -4.43 7.08 4.34
CA TYR A 34 -3.16 7.45 4.96
C TYR A 34 -2.56 8.66 4.24
N ASP A 35 -2.25 9.71 5.01
CA ASP A 35 -1.53 10.87 4.50
C ASP A 35 -0.02 10.57 4.52
N GLY A 36 0.57 10.34 3.35
CA GLY A 36 1.94 9.91 3.21
C GLY A 36 2.41 9.88 1.77
N TYR A 37 3.48 9.11 1.52
CA TYR A 37 4.06 8.94 0.19
C TYR A 37 3.78 7.55 -0.36
N ARG A 38 2.90 7.50 -1.35
CA ARG A 38 2.61 6.30 -2.13
C ARG A 38 3.87 5.62 -2.65
N THR A 39 4.05 4.37 -2.23
CA THR A 39 5.29 3.61 -2.43
C THR A 39 4.98 2.18 -2.87
N GLU A 40 5.66 1.72 -3.92
CA GLU A 40 5.61 0.33 -4.38
C GLU A 40 6.86 -0.40 -3.92
N LEU A 41 6.70 -1.52 -3.21
CA LEU A 41 7.79 -2.39 -2.86
C LEU A 41 7.88 -3.54 -3.86
N ILE A 42 9.04 -3.66 -4.51
CA ILE A 42 9.35 -4.79 -5.40
C ILE A 42 10.40 -5.65 -4.74
N ILE A 43 10.07 -6.92 -4.51
CA ILE A 43 10.93 -7.90 -3.84
C ILE A 43 11.34 -8.95 -4.86
N GLU A 44 12.64 -9.20 -4.99
CA GLU A 44 13.21 -10.23 -5.84
C GLU A 44 14.53 -10.75 -5.26
N ARG A 45 14.68 -12.08 -5.18
CA ARG A 45 15.95 -12.73 -4.78
C ARG A 45 16.49 -12.19 -3.44
N SER A 46 15.62 -12.08 -2.44
CA SER A 46 15.95 -11.57 -1.10
C SER A 46 16.51 -10.15 -1.09
N LYS A 47 16.17 -9.35 -2.11
CA LYS A 47 16.39 -7.91 -2.16
C LYS A 47 15.05 -7.24 -2.37
N ALA A 48 14.90 -6.02 -1.85
CA ALA A 48 13.75 -5.20 -2.12
C ALA A 48 14.19 -3.86 -2.73
N ARG A 49 13.28 -3.22 -3.44
CA ARG A 49 13.37 -1.85 -3.94
C ARG A 49 12.07 -1.12 -3.63
N ALA A 50 12.14 0.18 -3.41
CA ALA A 50 10.98 1.01 -3.13
C ALA A 50 10.84 2.12 -4.17
N PHE A 51 9.68 2.22 -4.81
CA PHE A 51 9.42 3.17 -5.89
C PHE A 51 8.34 4.16 -5.51
N THR A 52 8.55 5.44 -5.83
CA THR A 52 7.57 6.51 -5.65
C THR A 52 6.46 6.46 -6.71
N ARG A 53 5.42 7.30 -6.54
CA ARG A 53 4.36 7.54 -7.54
C ARG A 53 4.85 7.78 -8.96
N ARG A 54 6.03 8.38 -9.14
CA ARG A 54 6.62 8.68 -10.45
C ARG A 54 7.62 7.61 -10.94
N GLY A 55 7.71 6.47 -10.24
CA GLY A 55 8.64 5.39 -10.57
C GLY A 55 10.10 5.65 -10.18
N TYR A 56 10.39 6.69 -9.39
CA TYR A 56 11.75 6.91 -8.88
C TYR A 56 12.10 5.92 -7.78
N ASP A 57 13.27 5.29 -7.88
CA ASP A 57 13.81 4.40 -6.86
C ASP A 57 14.28 5.21 -5.63
N TRP A 58 13.56 5.05 -4.53
CA TRP A 58 13.80 5.67 -3.23
C TRP A 58 14.28 4.66 -2.18
N SER A 59 14.80 3.51 -2.60
CA SER A 59 15.30 2.48 -1.69
C SER A 59 16.32 3.01 -0.68
N HIS A 60 17.16 3.96 -1.10
CA HIS A 60 18.14 4.61 -0.24
C HIS A 60 17.53 5.48 0.87
N ARG A 61 16.33 6.04 0.67
CA ARG A 61 15.60 6.82 1.70
C ARG A 61 14.77 5.96 2.63
N TYR A 62 14.38 4.78 2.16
CA TYR A 62 13.51 3.84 2.86
C TYR A 62 14.27 2.61 3.37
N ARG A 63 15.51 2.78 3.86
CA ARG A 63 16.41 1.64 4.12
C ARG A 63 15.78 0.59 5.03
N ARG A 64 15.18 1.00 6.15
CA ARG A 64 14.50 0.07 7.09
C ARG A 64 13.27 -0.62 6.49
N ILE A 65 12.49 0.07 5.66
CA ILE A 65 11.33 -0.52 4.97
C ILE A 65 11.82 -1.57 3.96
N VAL A 66 12.84 -1.24 3.17
CA VAL A 66 13.43 -2.14 2.18
C VAL A 66 14.08 -3.35 2.84
N GLU A 67 14.83 -3.17 3.93
CA GLU A 67 15.41 -4.28 4.71
C GLU A 67 14.31 -5.22 5.26
N ALA A 68 13.24 -4.65 5.84
CA ALA A 68 12.11 -5.44 6.31
C ALA A 68 11.42 -6.20 5.16
N ALA A 69 11.21 -5.54 4.02
CA ALA A 69 10.58 -6.15 2.85
C ALA A 69 11.44 -7.26 2.23
N ALA A 70 12.76 -7.10 2.23
CA ALA A 70 13.70 -8.12 1.78
C ALA A 70 13.70 -9.37 2.68
N GLY A 71 13.31 -9.22 3.95
CA GLY A 71 13.16 -10.30 4.93
C GLY A 71 11.85 -11.09 4.81
N LEU A 72 10.89 -10.66 3.97
CA LEU A 72 9.65 -11.39 3.76
C LEU A 72 9.91 -12.79 3.15
N PRO A 73 9.15 -13.82 3.55
CA PRO A 73 9.36 -15.21 3.12
C PRO A 73 8.82 -15.47 1.71
N VAL A 74 9.28 -14.70 0.71
CA VAL A 74 8.85 -14.76 -0.68
C VAL A 74 10.03 -14.78 -1.65
N LYS A 75 9.83 -15.40 -2.82
CA LYS A 75 10.79 -15.35 -3.93
C LYS A 75 10.67 -14.04 -4.70
N THR A 76 9.43 -13.65 -4.99
CA THR A 76 9.10 -12.42 -5.71
C THR A 76 7.77 -11.82 -5.22
N ALA A 77 7.67 -10.50 -5.11
CA ALA A 77 6.41 -9.82 -4.83
C ALA A 77 6.42 -8.37 -5.32
N ILE A 78 5.23 -7.83 -5.60
CA ILE A 78 4.98 -6.39 -5.82
C ILE A 78 3.87 -5.99 -4.87
N ILE A 79 4.17 -5.08 -3.94
CA ILE A 79 3.26 -4.62 -2.88
C ILE A 79 3.03 -3.12 -3.03
N ASP A 80 1.77 -2.72 -3.02
CA ASP A 80 1.36 -1.33 -3.09
C ASP A 80 0.96 -0.84 -1.68
N GLY A 81 1.54 0.28 -1.25
CA GLY A 81 1.37 0.81 0.10
C GLY A 81 1.70 2.29 0.24
N GLU A 82 1.55 2.80 1.45
CA GLU A 82 1.87 4.18 1.81
C GLU A 82 3.02 4.21 2.82
N ALA A 83 4.08 4.96 2.53
CA ALA A 83 5.11 5.27 3.52
C ALA A 83 4.64 6.46 4.36
N VAL A 84 4.61 6.30 5.68
CA VAL A 84 4.11 7.29 6.63
C VAL A 84 5.06 7.46 7.82
N VAL A 85 4.86 8.53 8.57
CA VAL A 85 5.33 8.68 9.94
C VAL A 85 4.11 8.94 10.80
N LEU A 86 3.99 8.25 11.93
CA LEU A 86 2.92 8.54 12.89
C LEU A 86 3.37 9.64 13.85
N GLY A 87 2.48 10.59 14.10
CA GLY A 87 2.62 11.59 15.16
C GLY A 87 2.25 11.03 16.54
N ASP A 88 2.28 11.90 17.55
CA ASP A 88 2.03 11.51 18.95
C ASP A 88 0.59 11.01 19.19
N THR A 89 -0.35 11.39 18.32
CA THR A 89 -1.74 10.92 18.33
C THR A 89 -1.93 9.55 17.69
N GLY A 90 -0.86 8.97 17.12
CA GLY A 90 -0.92 7.72 16.35
C GLY A 90 -1.45 7.89 14.92
N LEU A 91 -1.79 9.11 14.50
CA LEU A 91 -2.24 9.41 13.14
C LEU A 91 -1.04 9.77 12.24
N PRO A 92 -1.15 9.58 10.91
CA PRO A 92 -0.11 10.03 9.98
C PRO A 92 0.17 11.53 10.10
N ASP A 93 1.46 11.89 10.18
CA ASP A 93 1.97 13.26 10.22
C ASP A 93 2.86 13.50 9.00
N TYR A 94 2.29 14.16 7.98
CA TYR A 94 2.96 14.47 6.74
C TYR A 94 4.20 15.37 6.93
N GLN A 95 4.15 16.34 7.84
CA GLN A 95 5.28 17.22 8.10
C GLN A 95 6.43 16.46 8.79
N ALA A 96 6.11 15.51 9.68
CA ALA A 96 7.11 14.62 10.25
C ALA A 96 7.71 13.69 9.19
N LEU A 97 6.90 13.15 8.28
CA LEU A 97 7.39 12.35 7.15
C LEU A 97 8.45 13.10 6.35
N GLU A 98 8.20 14.36 5.96
CA GLU A 98 9.17 15.17 5.20
C GLU A 98 10.51 15.34 5.93
N ARG A 99 10.48 15.50 7.27
CA ARG A 99 11.69 15.61 8.08
C ARG A 99 12.44 14.27 8.17
N GLU A 100 11.72 13.16 8.29
CA GLU A 100 12.32 11.82 8.43
C GLU A 100 12.90 11.29 7.10
N LEU A 101 12.40 11.74 5.95
CA LEU A 101 12.89 11.32 4.63
C LEU A 101 14.36 11.72 4.34
N GLY A 102 14.93 12.62 5.13
CA GLY A 102 16.37 12.95 5.11
C GLY A 102 17.22 11.96 5.90
N ASN A 103 16.62 11.13 6.74
CA ASN A 103 17.28 10.13 7.57
C ASN A 103 16.95 8.72 7.04
N PRO A 104 17.86 8.07 6.28
CA PRO A 104 17.60 6.75 5.72
C PRO A 104 17.39 5.66 6.77
N ASP A 105 17.80 5.91 8.01
CA ASP A 105 17.79 4.96 9.12
C ASP A 105 16.66 5.23 10.11
N SER A 106 15.72 6.11 9.75
CA SER A 106 14.60 6.46 10.61
C SER A 106 13.77 5.22 10.96
N ALA A 107 13.71 4.93 12.26
CA ALA A 107 12.82 3.90 12.79
C ALA A 107 11.34 4.33 12.83
N ARG A 108 11.05 5.60 12.49
CA ARG A 108 9.69 6.16 12.49
C ARG A 108 8.98 5.99 11.16
N LEU A 109 9.72 5.71 10.08
CA LEU A 109 9.15 5.41 8.77
C LEU A 109 8.49 4.03 8.81
N ILE A 110 7.18 4.02 8.57
CA ILE A 110 6.34 2.83 8.54
C ILE A 110 5.73 2.70 7.15
N PHE A 111 5.56 1.48 6.67
CA PHE A 111 4.87 1.19 5.41
C PHE A 111 3.54 0.49 5.68
N TYR A 112 2.43 1.12 5.29
CA TYR A 112 1.10 0.53 5.30
C TYR A 112 0.77 -0.04 3.93
N ALA A 113 0.83 -1.36 3.78
CA ALA A 113 0.47 -2.07 2.56
C ALA A 113 -1.04 -2.26 2.46
N PHE A 114 -1.66 -1.89 1.34
CA PHE A 114 -3.09 -2.11 1.11
C PHE A 114 -3.41 -2.96 -0.13
N ASP A 115 -2.45 -3.28 -1.01
CA ASP A 115 -2.67 -4.17 -2.16
C ASP A 115 -1.42 -5.02 -2.51
N LEU A 116 -1.64 -6.18 -3.14
CA LEU A 116 -0.61 -7.12 -3.58
C LEU A 116 -0.80 -7.45 -5.06
N LEU A 117 0.13 -6.98 -5.89
CA LEU A 117 0.01 -7.04 -7.35
C LEU A 117 0.66 -8.30 -7.93
N HIS A 118 1.66 -8.85 -7.26
CA HIS A 118 2.37 -10.06 -7.68
C HIS A 118 2.86 -10.85 -6.48
N LEU A 119 2.83 -12.19 -6.57
CA LEU A 119 3.37 -13.08 -5.56
C LEU A 119 3.94 -14.37 -6.16
N ASN A 120 5.23 -14.63 -5.93
CA ASN A 120 5.93 -15.87 -6.26
C ASN A 120 5.70 -16.36 -7.69
N GLY A 121 5.84 -15.44 -8.66
CA GLY A 121 5.68 -15.70 -10.08
C GLY A 121 4.24 -15.62 -10.60
N ARG A 122 3.27 -15.29 -9.75
CA ARG A 122 1.86 -15.11 -10.13
C ARG A 122 1.52 -13.61 -10.13
N ASP A 123 1.07 -13.12 -11.29
CA ASP A 123 0.42 -11.82 -11.40
C ASP A 123 -0.98 -11.90 -10.77
N LEU A 124 -1.23 -11.07 -9.77
CA LEU A 124 -2.48 -11.04 -9.03
C LEU A 124 -3.40 -9.89 -9.48
N ARG A 125 -2.95 -8.98 -10.36
CA ARG A 125 -3.73 -7.81 -10.77
C ARG A 125 -5.08 -8.16 -11.39
N GLN A 126 -5.17 -9.31 -12.06
CA GLN A 126 -6.43 -9.81 -12.64
C GLN A 126 -7.32 -10.56 -11.64
N GLN A 127 -6.92 -10.69 -10.37
CA GLN A 127 -7.73 -11.28 -9.32
C GLN A 127 -8.60 -10.21 -8.63
N PRO A 128 -9.77 -10.58 -8.10
CA PRO A 128 -10.58 -9.74 -7.20
C PRO A 128 -9.77 -9.12 -6.06
N LEU A 129 -10.05 -7.86 -5.71
CA LEU A 129 -9.38 -7.13 -4.62
C LEU A 129 -9.37 -7.92 -3.31
N VAL A 130 -10.49 -8.51 -2.91
CA VAL A 130 -10.57 -9.31 -1.67
C VAL A 130 -9.58 -10.47 -1.66
N LYS A 131 -9.30 -11.09 -2.80
CA LYS A 131 -8.29 -12.17 -2.90
C LYS A 131 -6.87 -11.62 -2.78
N ARG A 132 -6.61 -10.44 -3.34
CA ARG A 132 -5.30 -9.77 -3.23
C ARG A 132 -5.03 -9.34 -1.79
N LYS A 133 -6.01 -8.72 -1.13
CA LYS A 133 -5.92 -8.33 0.29
C LYS A 133 -5.75 -9.52 1.22
N ALA A 134 -6.52 -10.59 1.05
CA ALA A 134 -6.34 -11.80 1.85
C ALA A 134 -4.96 -12.47 1.66
N ALA A 135 -4.37 -12.36 0.46
CA ALA A 135 -3.00 -12.82 0.22
C ALA A 135 -1.96 -11.89 0.85
N LEU A 136 -2.20 -10.58 0.82
CA LEU A 136 -1.35 -9.57 1.45
C LEU A 136 -1.32 -9.72 2.98
N GLU A 137 -2.48 -9.86 3.59
CA GLU A 137 -2.62 -10.04 5.04
C GLU A 137 -1.80 -11.24 5.52
N ARG A 138 -2.00 -12.41 4.90
CA ARG A 138 -1.20 -13.61 5.17
C ARG A 138 0.29 -13.43 4.95
N LEU A 139 0.69 -12.63 3.96
CA LEU A 139 2.10 -12.35 3.70
C LEU A 139 2.72 -11.49 4.81
N LEU A 140 1.92 -10.61 5.42
CA LEU A 140 2.35 -9.68 6.46
C LEU A 140 2.11 -10.19 7.89
N GLU A 141 1.49 -11.36 8.06
CA GLU A 141 1.38 -12.04 9.35
C GLU A 141 2.76 -12.23 10.00
N ASN A 142 2.90 -11.74 11.25
CA ASN A 142 4.11 -11.85 12.06
C ASN A 142 5.37 -11.21 11.43
N THR A 143 5.18 -10.17 10.62
CA THR A 143 6.29 -9.42 10.01
C THR A 143 6.82 -8.31 10.92
N ALA A 144 7.90 -7.65 10.49
CA ALA A 144 8.50 -6.56 11.26
C ALA A 144 7.49 -5.41 11.44
N PRO A 145 7.49 -4.71 12.60
CA PRO A 145 6.58 -3.57 12.85
C PRO A 145 6.66 -2.43 11.82
N THR A 146 7.73 -2.39 11.02
CA THR A 146 7.91 -1.45 9.92
C THR A 146 6.94 -1.71 8.75
N LEU A 147 6.43 -2.93 8.59
CA LEU A 147 5.48 -3.31 7.54
C LEU A 147 4.13 -3.64 8.19
N ASN A 148 3.10 -2.89 7.85
CA ASN A 148 1.76 -3.07 8.40
C ASN A 148 0.77 -3.33 7.29
N TYR A 149 -0.16 -4.24 7.53
CA TYR A 149 -1.33 -4.41 6.68
C TYR A 149 -2.33 -3.29 6.97
N ALA A 150 -2.81 -2.62 5.92
CA ALA A 150 -3.89 -1.65 6.02
C ALA A 150 -5.23 -2.40 6.03
N GLU A 151 -5.84 -2.43 7.22
CA GLU A 151 -7.18 -2.95 7.44
C GLU A 151 -8.23 -2.19 6.65
N HIS A 152 -9.35 -2.87 6.41
CA HIS A 152 -10.52 -2.33 5.74
C HIS A 152 -11.78 -2.66 6.54
N LEU A 153 -12.83 -1.88 6.31
CA LEU A 153 -14.10 -1.99 7.00
C LEU A 153 -15.20 -2.36 6.01
N GLU A 154 -15.96 -3.40 6.36
CA GLU A 154 -17.15 -3.89 5.65
C GLU A 154 -18.43 -3.33 6.30
N VAL A 155 -18.51 -2.01 6.42
CA VAL A 155 -19.63 -1.30 7.04
C VAL A 155 -20.04 -0.11 6.18
N SER A 156 -21.06 0.64 6.61
CA SER A 156 -21.50 1.88 5.96
C SER A 156 -20.34 2.85 5.71
N GLY A 157 -20.01 3.09 4.44
CA GLY A 157 -18.96 4.04 4.05
C GLY A 157 -19.19 5.45 4.57
N LYS A 158 -20.45 5.87 4.69
CA LYS A 158 -20.83 7.14 5.32
C LYS A 158 -20.39 7.20 6.77
N ASP A 159 -20.60 6.13 7.54
CA ASP A 159 -20.22 6.10 8.95
C ASP A 159 -18.71 6.07 9.11
N VAL A 160 -17.99 5.31 8.26
CA VAL A 160 -16.52 5.32 8.25
C VAL A 160 -15.99 6.72 7.94
N PHE A 161 -16.51 7.36 6.90
CA PHE A 161 -16.10 8.72 6.52
C PHE A 161 -16.34 9.73 7.65
N GLN A 162 -17.51 9.70 8.28
CA GLN A 162 -17.82 10.59 9.41
C GLN A 162 -16.89 10.38 10.60
N HIS A 163 -16.53 9.12 10.91
CA HIS A 163 -15.54 8.83 11.95
C HIS A 163 -14.15 9.32 11.56
N ALA A 164 -13.71 9.09 10.32
CA ALA A 164 -12.44 9.59 9.81
C ALA A 164 -12.34 11.12 9.96
N CYS A 165 -13.38 11.87 9.58
CA CYS A 165 -13.43 13.32 9.78
C CYS A 165 -13.34 13.73 11.26
N ARG A 166 -14.05 13.03 12.16
CA ARG A 166 -13.98 13.31 13.61
C ARG A 166 -12.58 13.06 14.20
N MET A 167 -11.84 12.12 13.63
CA MET A 167 -10.47 11.81 14.02
C MET A 167 -9.43 12.76 13.36
N GLY A 168 -9.86 13.67 12.48
CA GLY A 168 -8.95 14.55 11.74
C GLY A 168 -8.15 13.85 10.65
N LEU A 169 -8.58 12.67 10.20
CA LEU A 169 -7.99 11.96 9.07
C LEU A 169 -8.39 12.64 7.75
N GLU A 170 -7.54 12.49 6.74
CA GLU A 170 -7.75 13.12 5.42
C GLU A 170 -9.05 12.64 4.74
N GLY A 171 -9.40 11.37 4.96
CA GLY A 171 -10.62 10.78 4.41
C GLY A 171 -10.54 9.25 4.39
N ILE A 172 -11.26 8.67 3.44
CA ILE A 172 -11.28 7.22 3.20
C ILE A 172 -11.05 6.94 1.72
N VAL A 173 -10.68 5.71 1.39
CA VAL A 173 -10.71 5.18 0.03
C VAL A 173 -11.67 4.01 0.01
N SER A 174 -12.69 4.08 -0.83
CA SER A 174 -13.68 3.02 -1.01
C SER A 174 -13.31 2.19 -2.22
N LYS A 175 -13.24 0.86 -2.08
CA LYS A 175 -12.75 -0.02 -3.13
C LYS A 175 -13.75 -1.15 -3.42
N ARG A 176 -14.02 -1.40 -4.71
CA ARG A 176 -14.87 -2.51 -5.16
C ARG A 176 -14.22 -3.86 -4.81
N VAL A 177 -14.95 -4.72 -4.12
CA VAL A 177 -14.44 -6.02 -3.62
C VAL A 177 -13.99 -6.98 -4.72
N ASP A 178 -14.68 -6.97 -5.86
CA ASP A 178 -14.49 -7.88 -6.98
C ASP A 178 -13.59 -7.33 -8.09
N ALA A 179 -13.19 -6.06 -7.99
CA ALA A 179 -12.44 -5.39 -9.04
C ALA A 179 -10.99 -5.88 -9.16
N THR A 180 -10.53 -5.93 -10.41
CA THR A 180 -9.12 -6.09 -10.76
C THR A 180 -8.33 -4.82 -10.45
N TYR A 181 -7.01 -4.93 -10.43
CA TYR A 181 -6.10 -3.79 -10.36
C TYR A 181 -5.85 -3.22 -11.76
N GLY A 182 -6.13 -1.94 -11.95
CA GLY A 182 -5.92 -1.21 -13.20
C GLY A 182 -5.12 0.06 -12.96
N SER A 183 -3.98 0.18 -13.63
CA SER A 183 -3.15 1.39 -13.60
C SER A 183 -3.92 2.63 -14.04
N GLY A 184 -3.51 3.79 -13.52
CA GLY A 184 -4.15 5.08 -13.81
C GLY A 184 -5.44 5.28 -13.01
N VAL A 185 -6.23 6.28 -13.40
CA VAL A 185 -7.49 6.62 -12.72
C VAL A 185 -8.53 5.54 -12.97
N GLN A 186 -9.13 5.03 -11.89
CA GLN A 186 -10.17 4.02 -11.92
C GLN A 186 -11.38 4.46 -11.10
N THR A 187 -12.56 3.95 -11.43
CA THR A 187 -13.79 4.13 -10.64
C THR A 187 -14.06 2.97 -9.68
N SER A 188 -13.23 1.93 -9.74
CA SER A 188 -13.27 0.83 -8.77
C SER A 188 -12.67 1.24 -7.42
N TRP A 189 -11.90 2.33 -7.38
CA TRP A 189 -11.45 3.00 -6.16
C TRP A 189 -11.99 4.43 -6.17
N LEU A 190 -12.64 4.84 -5.08
CA LEU A 190 -13.27 6.15 -4.90
C LEU A 190 -12.72 6.85 -3.66
#